data_AF-A0A2N2IM85-F1
#
_entry.id   AF-A0A2N2IM85-F1
#
_cell.length_a   1.000
_cell.length_b   1.000
_cell.length_c   1.000
_cell.angle_alpha   90.00
_cell.angle_beta   90.00
_cell.angle_gamma   90.00
#
_symmetry.space_group_name_H-M   'P 1'
#
loop_
_entity.id
_entity.type
_entity.pdbx_description
1 polymer ?
#
loop_
_entity_poly.entity_id
_entity_poly.type
_entity_poly.pdbx_seq_one_letter_code
_entity_poly.pdbx_strand_id
1 'polypeptide(L)' 'MFDVVCCGHNHRYQVEKVGECLLVNPGELLGKDGQPGFCILQCETKEVERVEIGSAIAND' A
#
# COMPACT_ATOMS: atom_id res chain seq x y z
N MET A 1 18.36 5.26 10.40
CA MET A 1 16.89 5.15 10.54
C MET A 1 16.28 5.67 9.25
N PHE A 2 15.20 5.07 8.77
CA PHE A 2 14.55 5.47 7.52
C PHE A 2 13.36 6.40 7.79
N ASP A 3 13.11 7.32 6.87
CA ASP A 3 11.91 8.16 6.89
C ASP A 3 10.66 7.40 6.45
N VAL A 4 10.80 6.53 5.46
CA VAL A 4 9.74 5.70 4.89
C VAL A 4 10.28 4.31 4.59
N VAL A 5 9.49 3.28 4.87
CA VAL A 5 9.74 1.89 4.48
C VAL A 5 8.59 1.40 3.62
N CYS A 6 8.89 0.96 2.41
CA CYS A 6 7.92 0.34 1.50
C CYS A 6 8.05 -1.19 1.57
N CYS A 7 6.96 -1.91 1.81
CA CYS A 7 6.96 -3.37 1.94
C CYS A 7 5.74 -4.01 1.24
N GLY A 8 5.68 -5.34 1.25
CA GLY A 8 4.61 -6.13 0.63
C GLY A 8 4.47 -7.51 1.28
N HIS A 9 4.42 -8.57 0.48
CA HIS A 9 4.37 -9.99 0.87
C HIS A 9 3.02 -10.51 1.39
N ASN A 10 2.31 -9.79 2.25
CA ASN A 10 1.06 -10.29 2.85
C ASN A 10 -0.23 -9.90 2.09
N HIS A 11 -0.09 -9.14 0.99
CA HIS A 11 -1.17 -8.66 0.12
C HIS A 11 -2.18 -7.70 0.80
N ARG A 12 -1.88 -7.21 2.01
CA ARG A 12 -2.77 -6.34 2.78
C ARG A 12 -2.33 -4.88 2.69
N TYR A 13 -3.23 -4.02 2.23
CA TYR A 13 -3.00 -2.58 2.27
C TYR A 13 -2.87 -2.09 3.72
N GLN A 14 -1.81 -1.35 4.01
CA GLN A 14 -1.56 -0.73 5.32
C GLN A 14 -0.66 0.49 5.17
N VAL A 15 -1.05 1.58 5.82
CA VAL A 15 -0.21 2.78 5.99
C VAL A 15 -0.24 3.13 7.46
N GLU A 16 0.92 3.14 8.11
CA GLU A 16 1.01 3.44 9.54
C GLU A 16 2.33 4.13 9.90
N LYS A 17 2.35 4.83 11.05
CA LYS A 17 3.57 5.43 11.60
C LYS A 17 4.12 4.53 12.71
N VAL A 18 5.37 4.10 12.56
CA VAL A 18 6.11 3.31 13.56
C VAL A 18 7.26 4.16 14.10
N GLY A 19 7.09 4.71 15.29
CA GLY A 19 8.00 5.74 15.81
C GLY A 19 7.94 6.98 14.90
N GLU A 20 9.07 7.36 14.30
CA GLU A 20 9.15 8.45 13.30
C GLU A 20 9.11 7.98 11.84
N CYS A 21 9.12 6.66 11.61
CA CYS A 21 9.11 6.09 10.27
C CYS A 21 7.68 5.88 9.77
N LEU A 22 7.43 6.22 8.50
CA LEU A 22 6.21 5.83 7.81
C LEU A 22 6.39 4.44 7.20
N LEU A 23 5.50 3.49 7.51
CA LEU A 23 5.46 2.16 6.90
C LEU A 23 4.33 2.13 5.87
N VAL A 24 4.66 1.75 4.64
CA VAL A 24 3.72 1.69 3.51
C VAL A 24 3.73 0.29 2.90
N ASN A 25 2.58 -0.38 2.98
CA ASN A 25 2.29 -1.58 2.23
C ASN A 25 1.12 -1.29 1.27
N PRO A 26 1.32 -1.31 -0.05
CA PRO A 26 0.27 -1.00 -1.02
C PRO A 26 -0.82 -2.08 -1.10
N GLY A 27 -0.57 -3.25 -0.49
CA GLY A 27 -1.36 -4.46 -0.69
C GLY A 27 -0.91 -5.18 -1.96
N GLU A 28 -1.86 -5.67 -2.74
CA GLU A 28 -1.60 -6.35 -3.99
C GLU A 28 -2.10 -5.55 -5.21
N LEU A 29 -1.48 -5.83 -6.35
CA LEU A 29 -1.87 -5.25 -7.64
C LEU A 29 -2.77 -6.20 -8.46
N LEU A 30 -2.68 -7.51 -8.21
CA LEU A 30 -3.38 -8.53 -9.00
C LEU A 30 -4.88 -8.54 -8.72
N GLY A 31 -5.27 -8.37 -7.46
CA GLY A 31 -6.66 -8.37 -7.01
C GLY A 31 -7.20 -9.76 -6.72
N LYS A 32 -6.34 -10.70 -6.30
CA LYS A 32 -6.68 -12.09 -6.01
C LYS A 32 -7.36 -12.25 -4.64
N ASP A 33 -6.81 -11.58 -3.63
CA ASP A 33 -7.18 -11.68 -2.23
C ASP A 33 -7.95 -10.44 -1.74
N GLY A 34 -8.00 -9.36 -2.55
CA GLY A 34 -8.74 -8.13 -2.25
C GLY A 34 -8.76 -7.12 -3.39
N GLN A 35 -9.13 -5.88 -3.07
CA GLN A 35 -9.21 -4.80 -4.07
C GLN A 35 -7.79 -4.44 -4.58
N PRO A 36 -7.49 -4.63 -5.87
CA PRO A 36 -6.18 -4.30 -6.45
C PRO A 36 -5.86 -2.81 -6.39
N GLY A 37 -4.58 -2.47 -6.19
CA GLY A 37 -4.13 -1.09 -6.22
C GLY A 37 -2.64 -0.89 -5.97
N PHE A 38 -2.23 0.38 -5.92
CA PHE A 38 -0.88 0.81 -5.58
C PHE A 38 -0.93 2.10 -4.75
N CYS A 39 0.22 2.54 -4.23
CA CYS A 39 0.34 3.78 -3.48
C CYS A 39 1.18 4.83 -4.22
N ILE A 40 0.76 6.09 -4.13
CA ILE A 40 1.54 7.26 -4.51
C ILE A 40 2.00 7.93 -3.21
N LEU A 41 3.31 8.12 -3.06
CA LEU A 41 3.90 8.82 -1.93
C LEU A 41 4.33 10.21 -2.37
N GLN A 42 3.84 11.24 -1.68
CA GLN A 42 4.42 12.57 -1.79
C GLN A 42 5.66 12.66 -0.91
N CYS A 43 6.84 12.82 -1.52
CA CYS A 43 8.12 12.76 -0.81
C CYS A 43 8.31 13.88 0.23
N GLU A 44 7.74 15.06 0.00
CA GLU A 44 7.92 16.21 0.91
C GLU A 44 7.00 16.14 2.12
N THR A 45 5.71 15.90 1.90
CA THR A 45 4.70 15.85 2.96
C THR A 45 4.58 14.47 3.60
N LYS A 46 5.14 13.44 2.96
CA LYS A 46 5.00 12.02 3.31
C LYS A 46 3.53 11.55 3.29
N GLU A 47 2.66 12.25 2.57
CA GLU A 47 1.28 11.84 2.34
C GLU A 47 1.24 10.65 1.38
N VAL A 48 0.34 9.70 1.66
CA VAL A 48 0.17 8.50 0.86
C VAL A 48 -1.26 8.45 0.36
N GLU A 49 -1.40 8.38 -0.97
CA GLU A 49 -2.66 8.10 -1.63
C GLU A 49 -2.66 6.63 -2.10
N ARG A 50 -3.75 5.91 -1.85
CA ARG A 50 -3.97 4.60 -2.45
C ARG A 50 -4.82 4.76 -3.70
N VAL A 51 -4.29 4.33 -4.84
CA VAL A 51 -5.02 4.27 -6.11
C VAL A 51 -5.49 2.83 -6.34
N GLU A 52 -6.80 2.65 -6.34
CA GLU A 52 -7.43 1.37 -6.66
C GLU A 52 -7.60 1.22 -8.18
N ILE A 53 -7.40 0.01 -8.71
CA ILE A 53 -7.47 -0.24 -10.16
C ILE A 53 -8.44 -1.36 -10.48
N GLY A 54 -9.54 -1.08 -11.17
CA GLY A 54 -10.47 -2.14 -11.58
C GLY A 54 -11.17 -2.78 -10.38
N SER A 55 -11.37 -4.10 -10.43
CA SER A 55 -12.09 -4.84 -9.40
C SER A 55 -11.35 -6.12 -9.03
N ALA A 56 -11.53 -6.59 -7.80
CA ALA A 56 -11.04 -7.89 -7.38
C ALA A 56 -11.51 -8.99 -8.33
N ILE A 57 -10.64 -9.97 -8.58
CA ILE A 57 -10.94 -11.15 -9.38
C ILE A 57 -11.94 -11.97 -8.55
N ALA A 58 -13.11 -12.25 -9.14
CA ALA A 58 -14.07 -13.15 -8.52
C ALA A 58 -13.39 -14.52 -8.37
N ASN A 59 -13.32 -15.01 -7.14
CA ASN A 59 -12.98 -16.41 -6.90
C ASN A 59 -14.25 -17.21 -7.17
N ASP A 60 -14.29 -17.88 -8.33
CA ASP A 60 -15.31 -18.90 -8.66
C ASP A 60 -15.34 -20.03 -7.62
#